data_AF-J5MD71-F1
#
_entry.id   AF-J5MD71-F1
#
_cell.length_a   1.000
_cell.length_b   1.000
_cell.length_c   1.000
_cell.angle_alpha   90.00
_cell.angle_beta   90.00
_cell.angle_gamma   90.00
#
_symmetry.space_group_name_H-M   'P 1'
#
loop_
_entity.id
_entity.type
_entity.pdbx_description
1 polymer ?
#
loop_
_entity_poly.entity_id
_entity_poly.type
_entity_poly.pdbx_seq_one_letter_code
_entity_poly.pdbx_strand_id
1 'polypeptide(L)' 'MPDISLTLVSNPLCPFVQRAAIVLLEKGIPFEQMPGNFSTPPISPPLMRSRHVP' A
#
# COMPACT_ATOMS: atom_id res chain seq x y z
N MET A 1 -2.37 19.23 -25.53
CA MET A 1 -1.76 18.00 -24.97
C MET A 1 -2.51 17.72 -23.69
N PRO A 2 -3.11 16.52 -23.47
CA PRO A 2 -3.84 16.27 -22.24
C PRO A 2 -2.86 16.39 -21.06
N ASP A 3 -3.22 17.23 -20.09
CA ASP A 3 -2.54 17.30 -18.80
C ASP A 3 -2.92 16.05 -18.03
N ILE A 4 -2.01 15.07 -18.00
CA ILE A 4 -2.24 13.79 -17.33
C ILE A 4 -1.66 13.94 -15.92
N SER A 5 -2.55 14.18 -14.96
CA SER A 5 -2.21 14.17 -13.54
C SER A 5 -2.16 12.74 -13.02
N LEU A 6 -1.01 12.35 -12.47
CA LEU A 6 -0.81 11.02 -11.87
C LEU A 6 -0.97 11.10 -10.36
N THR A 7 -1.79 10.22 -9.79
CA THR A 7 -1.95 10.08 -8.34
C THR A 7 -1.42 8.72 -7.88
N LEU A 8 -0.43 8.73 -7.00
CA LEU A 8 0.12 7.58 -6.31
C LEU A 8 -0.69 7.33 -5.01
N VAL A 9 -1.62 6.37 -5.05
CA VAL A 9 -2.43 5.98 -3.89
C VAL A 9 -1.77 4.83 -3.14
N SER A 10 -1.31 5.02 -1.90
CA SER A 10 -0.63 3.95 -1.15
C SER A 10 -0.22 4.24 0.29
N ASN A 11 0.28 3.21 1.00
CA ASN A 11 0.97 3.35 2.27
C ASN A 11 2.40 3.90 2.07
N PRO A 12 2.84 4.93 2.82
CA PRO A 12 4.14 5.61 2.62
C PRO A 12 5.37 4.71 2.78
N LEU A 13 5.22 3.54 3.40
CA LEU A 13 6.31 2.55 3.57
C LEU A 13 6.25 1.40 2.56
N CYS A 14 5.37 1.46 1.56
CA CYS A 14 5.27 0.40 0.57
C CYS A 14 6.46 0.46 -0.41
N PRO A 15 7.28 -0.60 -0.53
CA PRO A 15 8.51 -0.58 -1.34
C PRO A 15 8.26 -0.44 -2.86
N PHE A 16 7.02 -0.66 -3.30
CA PHE A 16 6.62 -0.46 -4.70
C PHE A 16 6.36 1.01 -5.03
N VAL A 17 5.75 1.72 -4.09
CA VAL A 17 5.39 3.14 -4.23
C VAL A 17 6.62 4.00 -4.18
N GLN A 18 7.56 3.67 -3.29
CA GLN A 18 8.87 4.31 -3.24
C GLN A 18 9.61 4.18 -4.59
N ARG A 19 9.58 2.99 -5.20
CA ARG A 19 10.18 2.77 -6.52
C ARG A 19 9.49 3.56 -7.63
N ALA A 20 8.16 3.59 -7.65
CA ALA A 20 7.39 4.37 -8.62
C ALA A 20 7.64 5.87 -8.48
N ALA A 21 7.66 6.39 -7.25
CA ALA A 21 7.96 7.80 -6.96
C ALA A 21 9.36 8.20 -7.46
N ILE A 22 10.38 7.36 -7.25
CA ILE A 22 11.74 7.60 -7.77
C ILE A 22 11.71 7.70 -9.30
N VAL A 23 11.06 6.76 -9.99
CA VAL A 23 11.00 6.78 -11.47
C VAL A 23 10.30 8.04 -11.99
N LEU A 24 9.20 8.46 -11.35
CA LEU A 24 8.47 9.67 -11.76
C LEU A 24 9.29 10.94 -11.53
N LEU A 25 10.01 11.02 -10.40
CA LEU A 25 10.93 12.12 -10.11
C LEU A 25 12.08 12.17 -11.13
N GLU A 26 12.71 11.04 -11.43
CA GLU A 26 13.80 10.95 -12.42
C GLU A 26 13.35 11.31 -13.83
N LYS A 27 12.06 11.11 -14.15
CA LYS A 27 11.46 11.47 -15.44
C LYS A 27 10.85 12.87 -15.46
N GLY A 28 10.89 13.61 -14.36
CA GLY A 28 10.30 14.95 -14.25
C GLY A 28 8.78 14.97 -14.43
N ILE A 29 8.10 13.86 -14.13
CA ILE A 29 6.65 13.76 -14.25
C ILE A 29 6.02 14.21 -12.95
N PRO A 30 5.15 15.23 -12.95
CA PRO A 30 4.44 15.66 -11.75
C PRO A 30 3.45 14.58 -11.30
N PHE A 31 3.42 14.32 -10.00
CA PHE A 31 2.46 13.39 -9.39
C PHE A 31 2.08 13.83 -7.98
N GLU A 32 0.88 13.44 -7.57
CA GLU A 32 0.39 13.61 -6.20
C GLU A 32 0.49 12.29 -5.44
N GLN A 33 0.77 12.32 -4.13
CA GLN A 33 0.74 11.12 -3.29
C GLN A 33 -0.41 11.19 -2.29
N MET A 34 -1.31 10.21 -2.37
CA MET A 34 -2.45 10.09 -1.48
C MET A 34 -2.28 8.87 -0.56
N PRO A 35 -2.29 9.03 0.77
CA PRO A 35 -2.17 7.91 1.69
C PRO A 35 -3.39 6.99 1.59
N GLY A 36 -3.18 5.76 1.15
CA GLY A 36 -4.21 4.73 1.05
C GLY A 36 -4.28 3.88 2.32
N ASN A 37 -5.41 3.90 3.02
CA ASN A 37 -5.64 3.04 4.19
C ASN A 37 -5.98 1.60 3.74
N PHE A 38 -4.95 0.79 3.48
CA PHE A 38 -5.11 -0.65 3.27
C PHE A 38 -4.95 -1.38 4.61
N SER A 39 -5.97 -1.27 5.47
CA SER A 39 -6.03 -2.10 6.67
C SER A 39 -6.50 -3.50 6.28
N THR A 40 -5.56 -4.39 5.95
CA THR A 40 -5.86 -5.82 5.83
C THR A 40 -6.01 -6.38 7.25
N PRO A 41 -7.15 -6.99 7.61
CA PRO A 41 -7.29 -7.59 8.94
C PRO A 41 -6.20 -8.64 9.16
N PRO A 42 -5.55 -8.67 10.34
CA PRO A 42 -4.53 -9.66 10.63
C PRO A 42 -5.16 -11.05 10.54
N ILE A 43 -4.50 -11.95 9.81
CA ILE A 43 -4.89 -13.36 9.73
C ILE A 43 -4.53 -13.98 11.08
N SER A 44 -5.41 -13.84 12.08
CA SER A 44 -5.26 -14.50 13.36
C SER A 44 -5.28 -16.02 13.12
N PRO A 45 -4.28 -16.79 13.55
CA PRO A 45 -4.37 -18.24 13.49
C PRO A 45 -5.61 -18.67 14.29
N PRO A 46 -6.39 -19.67 13.81
CA PRO A 46 -7.52 -20.17 14.57
C PRO A 46 -6.98 -20.67 15.91
N LEU A 47 -7.43 -20.04 17.01
CA LEU A 47 -7.16 -20.52 18.36
C LEU A 47 -7.62 -21.98 18.41
N MET A 48 -6.69 -22.92 18.43
CA MET A 48 -6.99 -24.32 18.75
C MET A 48 -7.59 -24.34 20.15
N ARG A 49 -8.92 -24.31 20.24
CA ARG A 49 -9.64 -24.62 21.47
C ARG A 49 -9.28 -26.05 21.83
N SER A 50 -8.37 -26.19 22.79
CA SER A 50 -8.08 -27.46 23.45
C SER A 50 -9.40 -27.97 24.03
N ARG A 51 -10.03 -28.93 23.35
CA ARG A 51 -11.14 -29.68 23.90
C ARG A 51 -10.56 -30.62 24.95
N HIS A 52 -10.47 -30.13 26.18
CA HIS A 52 -10.38 -31.02 27.33
C HIS A 52 -11.73 -31.75 27.40
N VAL A 53 -11.74 -33.00 26.95
CA VAL A 53 -12.88 -33.91 27.15
C VAL A 53 -12.86 -34.32 28.63
N PRO A 54 -13.99 -34.24 29.36
CA PRO A 54 -14.08 -34.64 30.76
C PRO A 54 -13.89 -36.16 30.95
#